data_AF-A0A2J9DY46-F1
#
_entry.id   AF-A0A2J9DY46-F1
#
_cell.length_a   1.000
_cell.length_b   1.000
_cell.length_c   1.000
_cell.angle_alpha   90.00
_cell.angle_beta   90.00
_cell.angle_gamma   90.00
#
_symmetry.space_group_name_H-M   'P 1'
#
loop_
_entity.id
_entity.type
_entity.pdbx_description
1 polymer ?
#
loop_
_entity_poly.entity_id
_entity_poly.type
_entity_poly.pdbx_seq_one_letter_code
_entity_poly.pdbx_strand_id
1 'polypeptide(L)' 'MNTIPFSLEQKMHQVIIEKLSLKDFENWLYQEDDLESVNPDLYLELISLDYSHESSLKAFQLSCC' A
#
# COMPACT_ATOMS: atom_id res chain seq x y z
N MET A 1 -17.01 2.74 -7.41
CA MET A 1 -15.64 2.84 -7.96
C MET A 1 -14.81 3.48 -6.88
N ASN A 2 -14.16 2.66 -6.05
CA ASN A 2 -13.26 3.16 -5.01
C ASN A 2 -11.99 3.59 -5.71
N THR A 3 -11.83 4.89 -5.91
CA THR A 3 -10.68 5.45 -6.60
C THR A 3 -9.49 5.32 -5.68
N ILE A 4 -8.49 4.52 -6.08
CA ILE A 4 -7.21 4.47 -5.38
C ILE A 4 -6.60 5.87 -5.52
N PRO A 5 -6.27 6.56 -4.41
CA PRO A 5 -5.66 7.87 -4.48
C PRO A 5 -4.29 7.78 -5.19
N PHE A 6 -3.99 8.78 -6.00
CA PHE A 6 -2.78 8.79 -6.84
C PHE A 6 -1.50 8.62 -6.01
N SER A 7 -1.44 9.20 -4.80
CA SER A 7 -0.32 9.05 -3.86
C SER A 7 -0.06 7.60 -3.49
N LEU A 8 -1.12 6.84 -3.23
CA LEU A 8 -1.05 5.41 -2.92
C LEU A 8 -0.57 4.64 -4.15
N GLU A 9 -1.17 4.87 -5.31
CA GLU A 9 -0.76 4.21 -6.57
C GLU A 9 0.73 4.43 -6.85
N GLN A 10 1.24 5.66 -6.69
CA GLN A 10 2.66 5.94 -6.88
C GLN A 10 3.55 5.19 -5.89
N LYS A 11 3.15 5.11 -4.61
CA LYS A 11 3.90 4.40 -3.58
C LYS A 11 3.92 2.89 -3.82
N MET A 12 2.76 2.32 -4.16
CA MET A 12 2.64 0.94 -4.59
C MET A 12 3.57 0.64 -5.77
N HIS A 13 3.56 1.51 -6.79
CA HIS A 13 4.42 1.36 -7.95
C HIS A 13 5.91 1.41 -7.58
N GLN A 14 6.31 2.26 -6.62
CA GLN A 14 7.69 2.30 -6.11
C GLN A 14 8.09 1.02 -5.36
N VAL A 15 7.16 0.38 -4.64
CA VAL A 15 7.39 -0.93 -4.02
C VAL A 15 7.58 -2.01 -5.08
N ILE A 16 6.73 -2.01 -6.12
CA ILE A 16 6.76 -3.00 -7.21
C ILE A 16 8.08 -2.95 -7.98
N ILE A 17 8.61 -1.75 -8.26
CA ILE A 17 9.91 -1.57 -8.95
C ILE A 17 11.11 -1.62 -8.00
N GLU A 18 10.91 -2.09 -6.75
CA GLU A 18 11.93 -2.24 -5.71
C GLU A 18 12.68 -0.94 -5.36
N LYS A 19 12.09 0.23 -5.65
CA LYS A 19 12.62 1.54 -5.25
C LYS A 19 12.24 1.93 -3.82
N LEU A 20 11.22 1.32 -3.26
CA LEU A 20 10.74 1.52 -1.90
C LEU A 20 10.64 0.17 -1.21
N SER A 21 11.18 0.02 -0.01
CA SER A 21 11.01 -1.21 0.74
C SER A 21 9.57 -1.35 1.24
N LEU A 22 9.07 -2.58 1.42
CA LEU A 22 7.76 -2.82 2.04
C LEU A 22 7.64 -2.15 3.41
N LYS A 23 8.73 -2.11 4.18
CA LYS A 23 8.78 -1.49 5.49
C LYS A 23 8.68 0.04 5.43
N ASP A 24 9.30 0.66 4.43
CA ASP A 24 9.17 2.10 4.20
C ASP A 24 7.76 2.46 3.68
N PHE A 25 7.15 1.57 2.90
CA PHE A 25 5.75 1.70 2.48
C PHE A 25 4.80 1.60 3.67
N GLU A 26 4.97 0.60 4.54
CA GLU A 26 4.20 0.44 5.77
C GLU A 26 4.32 1.68 6.67
N ASN A 27 5.55 2.16 6.90
CA ASN A 27 5.76 3.39 7.67
C ASN A 27 5.06 4.59 7.02
N TRP A 28 5.15 4.74 5.69
CA TRP A 28 4.44 5.80 4.98
C TRP A 28 2.92 5.66 5.15
N LEU A 29 2.38 4.45 5.05
CA LEU A 29 0.96 4.15 5.21
C LEU A 29 0.46 4.58 6.59
N TYR A 30 1.18 4.27 7.66
CA TYR A 30 0.83 4.70 9.02
C TYR A 30 1.00 6.20 9.28
N GLN A 31 1.74 6.92 8.43
CA GLN A 31 1.90 8.38 8.54
C GLN A 31 0.92 9.16 7.65
N GLU A 32 0.23 8.50 6.72
CA GLU A 32 -0.70 9.15 5.79
C GLU A 32 -2.14 9.15 6.34
N ASP A 33 -2.45 10.19 7.11
CA ASP A 33 -3.81 10.48 7.61
C ASP A 33 -4.85 10.65 6.48
N ASP A 34 -4.40 11.13 5.31
CA ASP A 34 -5.26 11.34 4.14
C ASP A 34 -5.84 10.01 3.62
N LEU A 35 -5.12 8.90 3.71
CA LEU A 35 -5.61 7.61 3.20
C LEU A 35 -6.74 7.06 4.08
N GLU A 36 -6.60 7.18 5.40
CA GLU A 36 -7.64 6.84 6.37
C GLU A 36 -8.89 7.70 6.13
N SER A 37 -8.71 9.00 5.88
CA SER A 37 -9.83 9.92 5.68
C SER A 37 -10.52 9.76 4.31
N VAL A 38 -9.78 9.43 3.25
CA VAL A 38 -10.31 9.33 1.88
C VAL A 38 -10.95 7.97 1.64
N ASN A 39 -10.36 6.89 2.13
CA ASN A 39 -10.86 5.54 1.93
C ASN A 39 -10.49 4.63 3.11
N PRO A 40 -11.22 4.70 4.23
CA PRO A 40 -10.91 3.97 5.46
C PRO A 40 -10.98 2.45 5.27
N ASP A 41 -11.89 1.95 4.43
CA ASP A 41 -11.97 0.52 4.08
C ASP A 41 -10.67 0.05 3.41
N LEU A 42 -10.17 0.80 2.42
CA LEU A 42 -8.91 0.48 1.74
C LEU A 42 -7.72 0.58 2.69
N TYR A 43 -7.68 1.60 3.55
CA TYR A 43 -6.64 1.72 4.57
C TYR A 43 -6.64 0.51 5.51
N LEU A 44 -7.80 0.06 5.98
CA LEU A 44 -7.94 -1.13 6.83
C LEU A 44 -7.47 -2.40 6.14
N GLU A 45 -7.78 -2.59 4.85
CA GLU A 45 -7.27 -3.72 4.07
C GLU A 45 -5.75 -3.67 3.95
N LEU A 46 -5.19 -2.47 3.69
CA LEU A 46 -3.75 -2.28 3.54
C LEU A 46 -3.02 -2.51 4.87
N ILE A 47 -3.46 -1.97 5.99
CA ILE A 47 -2.78 -2.20 7.28
C ILE A 47 -2.94 -3.64 7.79
N SER A 48 -3.95 -4.38 7.31
CA SER A 48 -4.13 -5.79 7.64
C SER A 48 -3.20 -6.72 6.85
N LEU A 49 -2.48 -6.21 5.84
CA LEU A 49 -1.48 -6.98 5.12
C LEU A 49 -0.23 -7.19 5.97
N ASP A 50 0.34 -8.40 5.88
CA ASP A 50 1.58 -8.72 6.57
C ASP A 50 2.79 -8.21 5.77
N TYR A 51 3.25 -6.98 5.99
CA TYR A 51 4.42 -6.40 5.29
C TYR A 51 5.76 -7.07 5.64
N SER A 52 5.76 -7.99 6.60
CA SER A 52 6.96 -8.68 7.09
C SER A 52 7.44 -9.82 6.19
N HIS A 53 6.58 -10.34 5.31
CA HIS A 53 6.95 -11.42 4.40
C HIS A 53 7.15 -10.91 2.97
N GLU A 54 8.26 -11.30 2.32
CA GLU A 54 8.49 -11.09 0.88
C GLU A 54 7.33 -11.62 0.00
N SER A 55 6.64 -12.66 0.47
CA SER A 55 5.44 -13.20 -0.16
C SER A 55 4.30 -12.17 -0.30
N SER A 56 4.27 -11.16 0.56
CA SER A 56 3.27 -10.11 0.55
C SER A 56 3.47 -9.15 -0.61
N LEU A 57 4.71 -8.95 -1.07
CA LEU A 57 5.02 -8.19 -2.29
C LEU A 57 4.39 -8.83 -3.53
N LYS A 58 4.38 -10.17 -3.60
CA LYS A 58 3.69 -10.93 -4.66
C LYS A 58 2.17 -10.84 -4.56
N ALA A 59 1.60 -10.92 -3.35
CA ALA A 59 0.17 -10.75 -3.14
C ALA A 59 -0.29 -9.34 -3.54
N PHE A 60 0.53 -8.34 -3.21
CA PHE A 60 0.32 -6.93 -3.55
C PHE A 60 0.44 -6.66 -5.06
N GLN A 61 1.42 -7.28 -5.73
CA GLN A 61 1.54 -7.23 -7.19
C GLN A 61 0.34 -7.86 -7.90
N LEU A 62 -0.23 -8.96 -7.35
CA LEU A 62 -1.39 -9.63 -7.92
C LEU A 62 -2.70 -8.87 -7.71
N SER A 63 -2.84 -8.07 -6.65
CA SER A 63 -4.03 -7.23 -6.42
C SER A 63 -4.06 -5.97 -7.29
N CYS A 64 -2.94 -5.57 -7.88
CA CYS A 64 -2.84 -4.43 -8.78
C CYS A 64 -3.05 -4.77 -10.27
N CYS A 65 -3.31 -6.05 -10.62
CA CYS A 65 -3.60 -6.51 -11.99
C CYS A 65 -5.09 -6.69 -12.26
#